data_AF-A0A939U2T4-F1
#
_entry.id   AF-A0A939U2T4-F1
#
_cell.length_a   1.000
_cell.length_b   1.000
_cell.length_c   1.000
_cell.angle_alpha   90.00
_cell.angle_beta   90.00
_cell.angle_gamma   90.00
#
_symmetry.space_group_name_H-M   'P 1'
#
loop_
_entity.id
_entity.type
_entity.pdbx_description
1 polymer ?
#
loop_
_entity_poly.entity_id
_entity_poly.type
_entity_poly.pdbx_seq_one_letter_code
_entity_poly.pdbx_strand_id
1 'polypeptide(L)'
;MKNRFMSVLLALALVVSSFVGYVPAQQVSAATSSTSALYYNTGHRDTYATALSAAALAYYKDYVYDYADIASGSVTVGGTDLAASLTSLMQGTLVNQVAYKSLPTYWDYTDAEDGKAGTIYFYADRSTNEVSATLNREHVWAKSHASFQEQKGGADLHHLRPAISVINSGRSSYTMGEIDEKSAKQITYNSVVGGYLKNNIFEPLENVKGDVARIFLYVYLCWGQPNLYFDVSSDKLPAFDSDDSKNDGQKVIESLETLLEWNYLDPVDTWEMSQNDLAEIVQGNRNVFIDYPEYAWLIFGLEVPEGLVSPTSGNTTPGSYDAGDLSGLYKEVENQIDEKDLISIAEANRAAAGSIVTVEGEVIYVFGSEDSLSSAIICDESGNTIQLYFGNATFNYNVGDKIMVKGGTAVYHGVTQISGLVSKRVSKGNGTASVRPVEVTLAELNENIDRYVSKLVTVKGVVLGSKNAETSSTEITQTVDGVKSSIALYQPASYPSGVARTDTVDITGIATKRDDAVQLRVGSSSDYTLVSKGEGYSA
;
A
#
# COMPACT_ATOMS: atom_id res chain seq x y z
N MET A 1 56.83 10.70 60.54
CA MET A 1 57.84 10.03 59.70
C MET A 1 57.79 10.72 58.32
N LYS A 2 58.96 10.95 57.70
CA LYS A 2 59.34 12.03 56.77
C LYS A 2 58.52 12.25 55.47
N ASN A 3 58.24 13.54 55.20
CA ASN A 3 58.38 14.37 53.97
C ASN A 3 58.20 13.79 52.53
N ARG A 4 57.19 14.36 51.85
CA ARG A 4 57.12 15.06 50.53
C ARG A 4 58.16 14.80 49.41
N PHE A 5 57.67 14.91 48.16
CA PHE A 5 58.26 15.38 46.86
C PHE A 5 57.92 14.38 45.73
N MET A 6 57.01 14.62 44.77
CA MET A 6 56.92 15.62 43.68
C MET A 6 57.91 15.38 42.51
N SER A 7 57.35 14.87 41.40
CA SER A 7 57.60 15.08 39.95
C SER A 7 59.02 15.11 39.36
N VAL A 8 59.17 14.58 38.11
CA VAL A 8 59.96 15.07 36.93
C VAL A 8 60.10 13.89 35.92
N LEU A 9 59.52 13.92 34.71
CA LEU A 9 59.89 14.57 33.42
C LEU A 9 61.04 13.88 32.62
N LEU A 10 60.62 13.15 31.56
CA LEU A 10 61.01 13.21 30.13
C LEU A 10 62.50 13.23 29.66
N ALA A 11 62.87 12.32 28.73
CA ALA A 11 63.70 12.53 27.51
C ALA A 11 63.90 11.15 26.79
N LEU A 12 63.39 10.87 25.58
CA LEU A 12 63.75 11.28 24.19
C LEU A 12 64.94 10.51 23.55
N ALA A 13 64.74 10.09 22.29
CA ALA A 13 65.65 9.52 21.26
C ALA A 13 65.62 7.96 21.14
N LEU A 14 65.61 7.30 19.96
CA LEU A 14 66.05 7.69 18.61
C LEU A 14 65.41 6.74 17.55
N VAL A 15 65.17 7.31 16.37
CA VAL A 15 64.73 6.77 15.06
C VAL A 15 65.68 5.62 14.59
N VAL A 16 65.24 4.52 13.96
CA VAL A 16 65.00 4.34 12.51
C VAL A 16 64.07 3.14 12.25
N SER A 17 63.04 3.42 11.48
CA SER A 17 62.05 2.53 10.87
C SER A 17 62.62 1.66 9.74
N SER A 18 62.19 0.39 9.69
CA SER A 18 62.08 -0.38 8.45
C SER A 18 60.60 -0.65 8.18
N PHE A 19 60.10 -0.03 7.10
CA PHE A 19 58.76 -0.17 6.54
C PHE A 19 58.48 -1.60 6.07
N VAL A 20 57.38 -2.20 6.54
CA VAL A 20 56.51 -3.07 5.73
C VAL A 20 55.07 -2.74 6.14
N GLY A 21 54.24 -2.44 5.15
CA GLY A 21 52.92 -1.82 5.30
C GLY A 21 51.94 -2.62 6.17
N TYR A 22 51.52 -1.98 7.25
CA TYR A 22 50.29 -2.26 7.96
C TYR A 22 49.45 -0.98 7.83
N VAL A 23 48.29 -1.04 7.16
CA VAL A 23 47.32 0.06 7.14
C VAL A 23 46.66 0.08 8.52
N PRO A 24 46.94 1.06 9.39
CA PRO A 24 46.23 1.15 10.65
C PRO A 24 44.84 1.70 10.37
N ALA A 25 43.85 1.19 11.09
CA ALA A 25 42.55 1.82 11.25
C ALA A 25 42.76 3.33 11.47
N GLN A 26 42.35 4.14 10.50
CA GLN A 26 42.27 5.58 10.70
C GLN A 26 41.27 5.79 11.83
N GLN A 27 41.79 6.37 12.90
CA GLN A 27 41.00 6.94 13.97
C GLN A 27 39.90 7.78 13.34
N VAL A 28 38.66 7.37 13.55
CA VAL A 28 37.53 8.28 13.49
C VAL A 28 37.85 9.32 14.56
N SER A 29 38.41 10.45 14.13
CA SER A 29 38.47 11.65 14.95
C SER A 29 37.05 11.90 15.40
N ALA A 30 36.81 11.85 16.71
CA ALA A 30 35.56 12.28 17.30
C ALA A 30 35.17 13.58 16.62
N ALA A 31 34.08 13.53 15.85
CA ALA A 31 33.50 14.71 15.25
C ALA A 31 33.26 15.66 16.42
N THR A 32 34.05 16.73 16.45
CA THR A 32 33.73 17.94 17.18
C THR A 32 32.26 18.19 16.95
N SER A 33 31.50 18.29 18.05
CA SER A 33 30.11 18.73 18.04
C SER A 33 30.04 20.09 17.35
N SER A 34 29.90 20.09 16.02
CA SER A 34 29.26 21.18 15.33
C SER A 34 27.84 21.15 15.83
N THR A 35 27.47 22.13 16.66
CA THR A 35 26.07 22.53 16.73
C THR A 35 25.68 22.83 15.29
N SER A 36 25.04 21.88 14.60
CA SER A 36 24.36 22.14 13.36
C SER A 36 23.50 23.36 13.63
N ALA A 37 23.71 24.46 12.90
CA ALA A 37 22.81 25.59 13.01
C ALA A 37 21.40 25.03 12.71
N LEU A 38 20.48 25.12 13.68
CA LEU A 38 19.12 24.70 13.45
C LEU A 38 18.54 25.65 12.41
N TYR A 39 18.24 25.11 11.23
CA TYR A 39 17.51 25.83 10.20
C TYR A 39 16.02 25.69 10.54
N TYR A 40 15.32 26.82 10.59
CA TYR A 40 13.88 26.86 10.78
C TYR A 40 13.20 26.78 9.42
N ASN A 41 12.02 26.18 9.39
CA ASN A 41 11.18 26.17 8.20
C ASN A 41 10.91 27.62 7.76
N THR A 42 11.30 27.93 6.53
CA THR A 42 11.16 29.26 5.92
C THR A 42 10.07 29.30 4.86
N GLY A 43 9.42 28.17 4.60
CA GLY A 43 8.34 28.08 3.63
C GLY A 43 7.05 28.69 4.17
N HIS A 44 6.10 28.89 3.26
CA HIS A 44 4.79 29.45 3.55
C HIS A 44 3.70 28.49 3.10
N ARG A 45 2.66 28.37 3.93
CA ARG A 45 1.43 27.68 3.56
C ARG A 45 0.79 28.35 2.34
N ASP A 46 0.06 27.58 1.53
CA ASP A 46 -0.67 28.02 0.33
C ASP A 46 0.21 28.67 -0.77
N THR A 47 1.53 28.59 -0.65
CA THR A 47 2.47 29.06 -1.66
C THR A 47 3.06 27.86 -2.38
N TYR A 48 2.56 27.54 -3.57
CA TYR A 48 2.95 26.31 -4.27
C TYR A 48 4.47 26.17 -4.48
N ALA A 49 4.99 24.97 -4.22
CA ALA A 49 6.34 24.59 -4.58
C ALA A 49 6.40 24.33 -6.09
N THR A 50 7.19 25.15 -6.79
CA THR A 50 7.30 25.13 -8.27
C THR A 50 8.63 24.56 -8.78
N ALA A 51 9.49 24.15 -7.85
CA ALA A 51 10.78 23.52 -8.12
C ALA A 51 11.16 22.60 -6.96
N LEU A 52 11.89 21.52 -7.26
CA LEU A 52 12.55 20.71 -6.25
C LEU A 52 13.55 21.54 -5.45
N SER A 53 13.66 21.25 -4.15
CA SER A 53 14.72 21.81 -3.33
C SER A 53 16.08 21.26 -3.72
N ALA A 54 17.16 21.96 -3.33
CA ALA A 54 18.52 21.45 -3.53
C ALA A 54 18.76 20.13 -2.77
N ALA A 55 18.09 19.94 -1.62
CA ALA A 55 18.18 18.71 -0.84
C ALA A 55 17.48 17.55 -1.57
N ALA A 56 16.28 17.77 -2.11
CA ALA A 56 15.60 16.80 -2.97
C ALA A 56 16.48 16.39 -4.15
N LEU A 57 16.99 17.34 -4.94
CA LEU A 57 17.87 17.04 -6.07
C LEU A 57 19.10 16.20 -5.67
N ALA A 58 19.67 16.44 -4.49
CA ALA A 58 20.80 15.66 -3.99
C ALA A 58 20.38 14.24 -3.56
N TYR A 59 19.19 14.09 -2.96
CA TYR A 59 18.65 12.83 -2.48
C TYR A 59 18.40 11.83 -3.63
N TYR A 60 17.90 12.31 -4.78
CA TYR A 60 17.58 11.45 -5.93
C TYR A 60 18.73 11.29 -6.95
N LYS A 61 19.92 11.87 -6.71
CA LYS A 61 20.98 11.94 -7.74
C LYS A 61 21.39 10.58 -8.35
N ASP A 62 21.31 9.51 -7.55
CA ASP A 62 21.69 8.14 -7.91
C ASP A 62 20.46 7.23 -8.03
N TYR A 63 19.24 7.79 -7.96
CA TYR A 63 18.00 7.04 -8.04
C TYR A 63 17.69 6.66 -9.49
N VAL A 64 17.29 5.41 -9.70
CA VAL A 64 17.18 4.80 -11.04
C VAL A 64 15.86 5.15 -11.74
N TYR A 65 14.83 5.52 -10.98
CA TYR A 65 13.50 5.87 -11.50
C TYR A 65 13.22 7.36 -11.30
N ASP A 66 14.10 8.21 -11.83
CA ASP A 66 13.84 9.65 -11.85
C ASP A 66 12.55 9.93 -12.64
N TYR A 67 11.68 10.79 -12.09
CA TYR A 67 10.41 11.10 -12.72
C TYR A 67 10.57 11.67 -14.13
N ALA A 68 11.61 12.47 -14.41
CA ALA A 68 11.87 13.00 -15.75
C ALA A 68 12.14 11.88 -16.77
N ASP A 69 12.78 10.79 -16.34
CA ASP A 69 13.03 9.62 -17.18
C ASP A 69 11.75 8.81 -17.43
N ILE A 70 10.89 8.69 -16.40
CA ILE A 70 9.57 8.06 -16.54
C ILE A 70 8.68 8.88 -17.47
N ALA A 71 8.57 10.19 -17.23
CA ALA A 71 7.71 11.11 -17.96
C ALA A 71 8.15 11.28 -19.43
N SER A 72 9.45 11.22 -19.72
CA SER A 72 9.97 11.21 -21.09
C SER A 72 9.83 9.86 -21.81
N GLY A 73 9.42 8.81 -21.09
CA GLY A 73 9.39 7.44 -21.60
C GLY A 73 10.77 6.80 -21.76
N SER A 74 11.83 7.44 -21.25
CA SER A 74 13.20 6.89 -21.25
C SER A 74 13.32 5.68 -20.34
N VAL A 75 12.48 5.60 -19.30
CA VAL A 75 12.32 4.45 -18.42
C VAL A 75 10.84 4.07 -18.36
N THR A 76 10.53 2.79 -18.61
CA THR A 76 9.21 2.22 -18.37
C THR A 76 9.28 1.34 -17.14
N VAL A 77 8.46 1.64 -16.13
CA VAL A 77 8.40 0.90 -14.86
C VAL A 77 6.94 0.63 -14.51
N GLY A 78 6.63 -0.61 -14.11
CA GLY A 78 5.29 -0.94 -13.61
C GLY A 78 5.05 -0.30 -12.25
N GLY A 79 3.80 0.04 -11.91
CA GLY A 79 3.48 0.73 -10.65
C GLY A 79 3.98 -0.01 -9.41
N THR A 80 3.87 -1.35 -9.39
CA THR A 80 4.40 -2.18 -8.29
C THR A 80 5.92 -2.12 -8.17
N ASP A 81 6.65 -2.07 -9.28
CA ASP A 81 8.12 -1.97 -9.28
C ASP A 81 8.56 -0.59 -8.80
N LEU A 82 7.86 0.46 -9.21
CA LEU A 82 8.08 1.82 -8.73
C LEU A 82 7.82 1.91 -7.23
N ALA A 83 6.68 1.38 -6.75
CA ALA A 83 6.34 1.33 -5.33
C ALA A 83 7.43 0.64 -4.50
N ALA A 84 7.88 -0.55 -4.92
CA ALA A 84 8.94 -1.29 -4.23
C ALA A 84 10.28 -0.54 -4.23
N SER A 85 10.60 0.15 -5.33
CA SER A 85 11.83 0.94 -5.44
C SER A 85 11.79 2.18 -4.54
N LEU A 86 10.68 2.92 -4.52
CA LEU A 86 10.49 4.08 -3.64
C LEU A 86 10.51 3.65 -2.17
N THR A 87 9.87 2.54 -1.81
CA THR A 87 9.98 1.95 -0.45
C THR A 87 11.44 1.70 -0.09
N SER A 88 12.21 1.08 -0.99
CA SER A 88 13.62 0.78 -0.76
C SER A 88 14.48 2.04 -0.59
N LEU A 89 14.19 3.10 -1.38
CA LEU A 89 14.86 4.39 -1.26
C LEU A 89 14.57 5.03 0.10
N MET A 90 13.30 5.17 0.47
CA MET A 90 12.87 5.80 1.73
C MET A 90 13.40 5.04 2.95
N GLN A 91 13.29 3.71 2.97
CA GLN A 91 13.78 2.89 4.07
C GLN A 91 15.31 2.83 4.13
N GLY A 92 15.98 2.74 2.97
CA GLY A 92 17.44 2.64 2.88
C GLY A 92 18.17 3.93 3.29
N THR A 93 17.50 5.08 3.17
CA THR A 93 18.01 6.40 3.55
C THR A 93 17.59 6.83 4.95
N LEU A 94 16.65 6.11 5.60
CA LEU A 94 16.27 6.33 7.00
C LEU A 94 17.41 5.85 7.93
N VAL A 95 18.42 6.70 8.10
CA VAL A 95 19.64 6.37 8.86
C VAL A 95 19.52 6.72 10.35
N ASN A 96 18.53 7.53 10.73
CA ASN A 96 18.32 7.93 12.12
C ASN A 96 16.84 7.81 12.52
N GLN A 97 16.56 6.98 13.52
CA GLN A 97 15.21 6.84 14.10
C GLN A 97 15.02 7.85 15.25
N VAL A 98 14.03 8.72 15.09
CA VAL A 98 13.65 9.70 16.10
C VAL A 98 12.97 9.00 17.29
N ALA A 99 13.28 9.45 18.50
CA ALA A 99 12.54 9.03 19.68
C ALA A 99 11.23 9.82 19.80
N TYR A 100 10.11 9.14 20.00
CA TYR A 100 8.77 9.76 20.08
C TYR A 100 8.68 10.94 21.05
N LYS A 101 9.32 10.84 22.22
CA LYS A 101 9.36 11.94 23.21
C LYS A 101 10.11 13.19 22.74
N SER A 102 10.98 13.05 21.75
CA SER A 102 11.82 14.13 21.21
C SER A 102 11.14 14.86 20.05
N LEU A 103 10.05 14.34 19.47
CA LEU A 103 9.31 14.96 18.37
C LEU A 103 9.07 16.47 18.55
N PRO A 104 8.60 16.97 19.73
CA PRO A 104 8.40 18.41 19.91
C PRO A 104 9.66 19.25 19.72
N THR A 105 10.85 18.73 20.03
CA THR A 105 12.12 19.45 19.83
C THR A 105 12.49 19.62 18.36
N TYR A 106 11.98 18.71 17.51
CA TYR A 106 12.16 18.79 16.06
C TYR A 106 11.12 19.71 15.43
N TRP A 107 9.87 19.68 15.91
CA TRP A 107 8.78 20.54 15.43
C TRP A 107 8.98 22.03 15.71
N ASP A 108 9.80 22.38 16.71
CA ASP A 108 10.22 23.77 16.95
C ASP A 108 10.95 24.40 15.75
N TYR A 109 11.44 23.58 14.79
CA TYR A 109 12.09 24.07 13.57
C TYR A 109 11.60 23.42 12.27
N THR A 110 11.18 22.16 12.27
CA THR A 110 10.60 21.49 11.08
C THR A 110 9.20 22.02 10.76
N ASP A 111 8.37 22.21 11.78
CA ASP A 111 6.99 22.69 11.66
C ASP A 111 6.87 24.18 12.05
N ALA A 112 7.99 24.90 12.02
CA ALA A 112 8.08 26.34 12.22
C ALA A 112 7.46 27.13 11.05
N GLU A 113 7.33 28.44 11.22
CA GLU A 113 6.87 29.35 10.17
C GLU A 113 7.77 30.59 10.11
N ASP A 114 7.89 31.19 8.93
CA ASP A 114 8.62 32.45 8.70
C ASP A 114 10.07 32.44 9.20
N GLY A 115 10.72 31.28 9.20
CA GLY A 115 12.11 31.12 9.64
C GLY A 115 12.32 31.38 11.13
N LYS A 116 11.27 31.29 11.96
CA LYS A 116 11.32 31.54 13.41
C LYS A 116 10.93 30.29 14.18
N ALA A 117 11.55 30.11 15.35
CA ALA A 117 11.18 29.04 16.28
C ALA A 117 9.69 29.09 16.62
N GLY A 118 9.05 27.94 16.55
CA GLY A 118 7.62 27.78 16.78
C GLY A 118 7.11 26.53 16.08
N THR A 119 5.83 26.26 16.25
CA THR A 119 5.17 25.09 15.67
C THR A 119 3.80 25.48 15.15
N ILE A 120 3.47 25.10 13.92
CA ILE A 120 2.11 25.16 13.38
C ILE A 120 1.36 23.90 13.82
N TYR A 121 0.15 24.05 14.36
CA TYR A 121 -0.73 22.93 14.61
C TYR A 121 -1.35 22.43 13.30
N PHE A 122 -0.99 21.23 12.88
CA PHE A 122 -1.29 20.63 11.59
C PHE A 122 -2.73 20.82 11.11
N TYR A 123 -3.71 20.22 11.80
CA TYR A 123 -5.12 20.34 11.38
C TYR A 123 -5.72 21.74 11.48
N ALA A 124 -5.22 22.55 12.41
CA ALA A 124 -5.77 23.87 12.69
C ALA A 124 -5.15 24.97 11.81
N ASP A 125 -3.98 24.67 11.23
CA ASP A 125 -3.12 25.60 10.53
C ASP A 125 -2.90 26.91 11.31
N ARG A 126 -2.58 26.81 12.60
CA ARG A 126 -2.30 27.97 13.45
C ARG A 126 -1.03 27.76 14.24
N SER A 127 -0.24 28.82 14.36
CA SER A 127 1.00 28.79 15.14
C SER A 127 0.72 28.73 16.65
N THR A 128 1.61 28.07 17.40
CA THR A 128 1.66 28.13 18.88
C THR A 128 1.78 29.55 19.42
N ASN A 129 2.26 30.50 18.60
CA ASN A 129 2.34 31.92 18.95
C ASN A 129 0.99 32.65 18.85
N GLU A 130 0.06 32.12 18.05
CA GLU A 130 -1.27 32.68 17.84
C GLU A 130 -2.32 32.04 18.76
N VAL A 131 -2.20 30.73 18.94
CA VAL A 131 -3.16 29.91 19.68
C VAL A 131 -2.43 29.20 20.82
N SER A 132 -2.71 29.59 22.06
CA SER A 132 -2.20 28.88 23.23
C SER A 132 -3.08 27.65 23.51
N ALA A 133 -2.57 26.47 23.16
CA ALA A 133 -3.27 25.20 23.38
C ALA A 133 -2.32 24.11 23.87
N THR A 134 -2.87 23.03 24.44
CA THR A 134 -2.07 21.85 24.78
C THR A 134 -1.68 21.11 23.51
N LEU A 135 -0.37 21.02 23.25
CA LEU A 135 0.18 20.27 22.12
C LEU A 135 0.02 18.76 22.35
N ASN A 136 -0.44 18.06 21.31
CA ASN A 136 -0.49 16.61 21.22
C ASN A 136 0.25 16.16 19.95
N ARG A 137 0.63 14.89 19.91
CA ARG A 137 1.30 14.25 18.78
C ARG A 137 0.22 13.52 17.99
N GLU A 138 -0.11 14.05 16.83
CA GLU A 138 -1.03 13.44 15.89
C GLU A 138 -0.32 12.33 15.13
N HIS A 139 -0.83 11.12 15.27
CA HIS A 139 -0.58 10.04 14.32
C HIS A 139 -1.61 10.18 13.19
N VAL A 140 -1.23 10.86 12.11
CA VAL A 140 -2.12 11.09 10.96
C VAL A 140 -2.69 9.75 10.48
N TRP A 141 -1.83 8.74 10.32
CA TRP A 141 -2.23 7.34 10.30
C TRP A 141 -2.42 6.83 11.74
N ALA A 142 -3.68 6.71 12.17
CA ALA A 142 -3.99 6.45 13.57
C ALA A 142 -3.36 5.14 14.08
N LYS A 143 -2.84 5.16 15.32
CA LYS A 143 -2.18 4.01 15.95
C LYS A 143 -3.05 2.75 16.04
N SER A 144 -4.36 2.89 16.14
CA SER A 144 -5.28 1.74 16.14
C SER A 144 -5.38 1.03 14.79
N HIS A 145 -4.89 1.66 13.72
CA HIS A 145 -4.92 1.19 12.33
C HIS A 145 -3.51 0.90 11.81
N ALA A 146 -2.48 0.96 12.66
CA ALA A 146 -1.09 0.72 12.29
C ALA A 146 -0.49 -0.38 13.17
N SER A 147 0.53 -1.07 12.65
CA SER A 147 1.29 -2.07 13.40
C SER A 147 2.48 -1.46 14.19
N PHE A 148 2.38 -0.18 14.56
CA PHE A 148 3.39 0.56 15.32
C PHE A 148 2.73 1.56 16.30
N GLN A 149 3.37 1.85 17.44
CA GLN A 149 2.88 2.82 18.44
C GLN A 149 3.77 4.07 18.55
N GLU A 150 4.90 3.99 19.26
CA GLU A 150 5.80 5.10 19.57
C GLU A 150 7.24 4.83 19.07
N GLN A 151 7.44 3.73 18.35
CA GLN A 151 8.70 3.39 17.68
C GLN A 151 8.49 3.36 16.18
N LYS A 152 9.59 3.44 15.42
CA LYS A 152 9.59 3.33 13.95
C LYS A 152 8.58 4.32 13.33
N GLY A 153 7.58 3.84 12.58
CA GLY A 153 6.53 4.67 11.98
C GLY A 153 5.71 5.46 13.01
N GLY A 154 5.69 4.99 14.26
CA GLY A 154 5.07 5.69 15.39
C GLY A 154 5.85 6.90 15.92
N ALA A 155 7.07 7.15 15.43
CA ALA A 155 7.92 8.27 15.81
C ALA A 155 8.57 9.00 14.62
N ASP A 156 8.10 8.74 13.40
CA ASP A 156 8.61 9.32 12.17
C ASP A 156 8.08 10.75 11.94
N LEU A 157 8.97 11.73 11.71
CA LEU A 157 8.64 13.14 11.45
C LEU A 157 7.85 13.40 10.18
N HIS A 158 7.91 12.48 9.21
CA HIS A 158 7.08 12.56 8.00
C HIS A 158 5.64 12.10 8.27
N HIS A 159 5.39 11.42 9.39
CA HIS A 159 4.07 10.93 9.78
C HIS A 159 3.47 11.73 10.94
N LEU A 160 4.26 11.94 11.99
CA LEU A 160 3.81 12.51 13.25
C LEU A 160 3.74 14.02 13.13
N ARG A 161 2.57 14.58 13.45
CA ARG A 161 2.31 16.01 13.34
C ARG A 161 1.95 16.65 14.68
N PRO A 162 2.34 17.90 14.93
CA PRO A 162 1.87 18.66 16.08
C PRO A 162 0.38 19.01 15.92
N ALA A 163 -0.44 18.78 16.94
CA ALA A 163 -1.87 19.11 16.89
C ALA A 163 -2.39 19.68 18.23
N ILE A 164 -3.45 20.48 18.16
CA ILE A 164 -4.20 20.89 19.34
C ILE A 164 -4.89 19.65 19.94
N SER A 165 -4.66 19.38 21.22
CA SER A 165 -5.12 18.14 21.87
C SER A 165 -6.61 17.87 21.74
N VAL A 166 -7.44 18.92 21.80
CA VAL A 166 -8.90 18.81 21.65
C VAL A 166 -9.28 18.46 20.21
N ILE A 167 -8.59 19.02 19.22
CA ILE A 167 -8.84 18.75 17.81
C ILE A 167 -8.40 17.33 17.45
N ASN A 168 -7.19 16.92 17.87
CA ASN A 168 -6.71 15.54 17.72
C ASN A 168 -7.68 14.55 18.39
N SER A 169 -8.11 14.81 19.64
CA SER A 169 -9.11 13.96 20.31
C SER A 169 -10.46 13.91 19.57
N GLY A 170 -10.83 15.00 18.89
CA GLY A 170 -12.03 15.08 18.05
C GLY A 170 -11.90 14.30 16.74
N ARG A 171 -10.71 14.31 16.11
CA ARG A 171 -10.37 13.49 14.93
C ARG A 171 -10.32 12.00 15.27
N SER A 172 -9.89 11.64 16.48
CA SER A 172 -9.87 10.26 16.98
C SER A 172 -9.09 9.33 16.03
N SER A 173 -9.68 8.20 15.65
CA SER A 173 -9.20 7.27 14.62
C SER A 173 -10.22 7.18 13.48
N TYR A 174 -10.94 8.26 13.21
CA TYR A 174 -11.92 8.25 12.13
C TYR A 174 -11.22 8.19 10.77
N THR A 175 -11.75 7.33 9.88
CA THR A 175 -11.39 7.32 8.47
C THR A 175 -11.56 8.74 7.92
N MET A 176 -10.58 9.19 7.15
CA MET A 176 -10.64 10.50 6.51
C MET A 176 -11.38 10.43 5.18
N GLY A 177 -12.08 11.49 4.83
CA GLY A 177 -12.80 11.57 3.56
C GLY A 177 -13.65 12.82 3.45
N GLU A 178 -14.29 12.97 2.30
CA GLU A 178 -15.18 14.09 1.96
C GLU A 178 -16.53 13.94 2.66
N ILE A 179 -17.05 15.02 3.25
CA ILE A 179 -18.39 15.05 3.85
C ILE A 179 -19.19 16.28 3.42
N ASP A 180 -20.51 16.15 3.38
CA ASP A 180 -21.38 17.32 3.26
C ASP A 180 -21.33 18.14 4.57
N GLU A 181 -20.48 19.19 4.55
CA GLU A 181 -20.17 20.07 5.68
C GLU A 181 -21.40 20.77 6.29
N LYS A 182 -22.46 21.01 5.49
CA LYS A 182 -23.64 21.78 5.93
C LYS A 182 -24.33 21.20 7.16
N SER A 183 -24.11 19.92 7.42
CA SER A 183 -24.65 19.20 8.58
C SER A 183 -23.58 18.46 9.39
N ALA A 184 -22.29 18.78 9.15
CA ALA A 184 -21.18 18.18 9.88
C ALA A 184 -20.96 18.85 11.24
N LYS A 185 -20.43 18.08 12.19
CA LYS A 185 -19.96 18.62 13.47
C LYS A 185 -18.59 19.24 13.27
N GLN A 186 -18.47 20.54 13.48
CA GLN A 186 -17.19 21.22 13.49
C GLN A 186 -16.35 20.79 14.73
N ILE A 187 -15.11 20.37 14.49
CA ILE A 187 -14.14 20.09 15.55
C ILE A 187 -13.30 21.35 15.77
N THR A 188 -13.47 21.98 16.93
CA THR A 188 -12.90 23.30 17.22
C THR A 188 -12.26 23.40 18.61
N TYR A 189 -11.35 24.35 18.75
CA TYR A 189 -10.81 24.81 20.02
C TYR A 189 -10.75 26.35 20.02
N ASN A 190 -11.41 27.01 20.98
CA ASN A 190 -11.46 28.48 21.06
C ASN A 190 -11.85 29.18 19.73
N SER A 191 -12.81 28.62 19.00
CA SER A 191 -13.24 29.07 17.66
C SER A 191 -12.23 28.84 16.52
N VAL A 192 -11.08 28.25 16.81
CA VAL A 192 -10.17 27.72 15.78
C VAL A 192 -10.69 26.38 15.34
N VAL A 193 -10.86 26.22 14.02
CA VAL A 193 -11.37 25.02 13.37
C VAL A 193 -10.21 24.13 13.02
N GLY A 194 -10.35 22.82 13.21
CA GLY A 194 -9.38 21.85 12.71
C GLY A 194 -9.97 20.80 11.78
N GLY A 195 -11.25 20.90 11.44
CA GLY A 195 -11.92 19.96 10.56
C GLY A 195 -13.36 19.71 10.97
N TYR A 196 -13.98 18.78 10.26
CA TYR A 196 -15.39 18.46 10.34
C TYR A 196 -15.58 16.95 10.52
N LEU A 197 -16.62 16.56 11.26
CA LEU A 197 -16.91 15.16 11.57
C LEU A 197 -18.37 14.84 11.27
N LYS A 198 -18.62 13.81 10.48
CA LYS A 198 -19.97 13.30 10.20
C LYS A 198 -19.90 11.80 9.93
N ASN A 199 -20.81 11.02 10.53
CA ASN A 199 -20.90 9.57 10.32
C ASN A 199 -19.56 8.81 10.48
N ASN A 200 -18.73 9.21 11.45
CA ASN A 200 -17.39 8.66 11.70
C ASN A 200 -16.40 8.86 10.54
N ILE A 201 -16.65 9.84 9.66
CA ILE A 201 -15.70 10.34 8.66
C ILE A 201 -15.24 11.72 9.09
N PHE A 202 -13.92 11.91 9.15
CA PHE A 202 -13.28 13.18 9.47
C PHE A 202 -12.74 13.84 8.19
N GLU A 203 -13.14 15.08 7.96
CA GLU A 203 -12.61 15.90 6.87
C GLU A 203 -11.74 17.01 7.46
N PRO A 204 -10.43 17.06 7.14
CA PRO A 204 -9.55 18.15 7.54
C PRO A 204 -9.90 19.44 6.76
N LEU A 205 -9.24 20.54 7.10
CA LEU A 205 -9.35 21.78 6.31
C LEU A 205 -8.78 21.56 4.90
N GLU A 206 -9.29 22.31 3.92
CA GLU A 206 -8.88 22.21 2.50
C GLU A 206 -7.36 22.26 2.30
N ASN A 207 -6.69 23.20 2.99
CA ASN A 207 -5.24 23.42 2.90
C ASN A 207 -4.39 22.41 3.70
N VAL A 208 -5.00 21.30 4.12
CA VAL A 208 -4.34 20.20 4.84
C VAL A 208 -4.62 18.85 4.15
N LYS A 209 -5.56 18.81 3.20
CA LYS A 209 -6.00 17.57 2.52
C LYS A 209 -4.85 16.91 1.77
N GLY A 210 -4.07 17.71 1.04
CA GLY A 210 -2.90 17.27 0.28
C GLY A 210 -1.79 16.76 1.19
N ASP A 211 -1.48 17.49 2.26
CA ASP A 211 -0.50 17.07 3.27
C ASP A 211 -0.87 15.67 3.81
N VAL A 212 -2.14 15.48 4.18
CA VAL A 212 -2.65 14.19 4.65
C VAL A 212 -2.46 13.09 3.60
N ALA A 213 -2.83 13.37 2.34
CA ALA A 213 -2.73 12.39 1.27
C ALA A 213 -1.28 11.91 1.07
N ARG A 214 -0.33 12.86 1.03
CA ARG A 214 1.11 12.56 0.90
C ARG A 214 1.67 11.84 2.12
N ILE A 215 1.19 12.13 3.33
CA ILE A 215 1.56 11.41 4.55
C ILE A 215 1.03 9.97 4.51
N PHE A 216 -0.22 9.76 4.07
CA PHE A 216 -0.79 8.43 3.93
C PHE A 216 -0.07 7.57 2.90
N LEU A 217 0.25 8.11 1.73
CA LEU A 217 1.05 7.44 0.71
C LEU A 217 2.45 7.09 1.22
N TYR A 218 3.08 7.99 1.95
CA TYR A 218 4.36 7.75 2.60
C TYR A 218 4.29 6.60 3.62
N VAL A 219 3.31 6.60 4.53
CA VAL A 219 3.14 5.53 5.53
C VAL A 219 2.79 4.19 4.86
N TYR A 220 1.96 4.21 3.82
CA TYR A 220 1.62 3.04 3.01
C TYR A 220 2.87 2.34 2.48
N LEU A 221 3.80 3.09 1.87
CA LEU A 221 5.02 2.53 1.28
C LEU A 221 6.17 2.36 2.26
N CYS A 222 6.56 3.42 2.98
CA CYS A 222 7.74 3.42 3.85
C CYS A 222 7.54 2.52 5.07
N TRP A 223 6.32 2.42 5.59
CA TRP A 223 6.01 1.61 6.78
C TRP A 223 5.12 0.39 6.48
N GLY A 224 4.83 0.13 5.21
CA GLY A 224 4.18 -1.10 4.75
C GLY A 224 2.80 -1.32 5.35
N GLN A 225 2.03 -0.27 5.62
CA GLN A 225 0.69 -0.38 6.18
C GLN A 225 -0.34 -0.59 5.05
N PRO A 226 -1.00 -1.76 4.95
CA PRO A 226 -1.76 -2.12 3.76
C PRO A 226 -3.18 -1.50 3.71
N ASN A 227 -3.71 -1.05 4.84
CA ASN A 227 -5.07 -0.53 5.00
C ASN A 227 -5.19 0.97 4.67
N LEU A 228 -4.68 1.36 3.49
CA LEU A 228 -4.73 2.75 3.02
C LEU A 228 -6.17 3.18 2.74
N TYR A 229 -6.78 2.60 1.71
CA TYR A 229 -8.14 2.91 1.25
C TYR A 229 -9.12 1.72 1.29
N PHE A 230 -8.70 0.60 1.87
CA PHE A 230 -9.53 -0.59 2.10
C PHE A 230 -9.22 -1.23 3.45
N ASP A 231 -10.23 -1.86 4.04
CA ASP A 231 -10.04 -2.61 5.29
C ASP A 231 -9.21 -3.88 5.03
N VAL A 232 -8.38 -4.25 5.99
CA VAL A 232 -7.47 -5.40 5.90
C VAL A 232 -7.71 -6.34 7.07
N SER A 233 -7.91 -7.62 6.78
CA SER A 233 -8.08 -8.64 7.81
C SER A 233 -6.85 -8.74 8.73
N SER A 234 -7.07 -9.01 10.01
CA SER A 234 -6.03 -8.99 11.04
C SER A 234 -4.88 -9.99 10.78
N ASP A 235 -5.13 -11.10 10.08
CA ASP A 235 -4.12 -12.08 9.69
C ASP A 235 -3.24 -11.64 8.50
N LYS A 236 -3.55 -10.49 7.89
CA LYS A 236 -2.86 -9.91 6.75
C LYS A 236 -2.14 -8.60 7.10
N LEU A 237 -2.23 -8.16 8.35
CA LEU A 237 -1.54 -6.97 8.83
C LEU A 237 -0.06 -7.27 9.11
N PRO A 238 0.83 -6.27 8.98
CA PRO A 238 2.23 -6.41 9.35
C PRO A 238 2.37 -6.82 10.82
N ALA A 239 3.46 -7.53 11.13
CA ALA A 239 3.79 -7.86 12.50
C ALA A 239 3.94 -6.58 13.34
N PHE A 240 3.46 -6.64 14.59
CA PHE A 240 3.56 -5.53 15.52
C PHE A 240 5.02 -5.20 15.86
N ASP A 241 5.29 -3.90 16.00
CA ASP A 241 6.47 -3.45 16.71
C ASP A 241 6.41 -3.83 18.19
N SER A 242 7.59 -3.81 18.83
CA SER A 242 7.75 -4.30 20.20
C SER A 242 6.92 -3.58 21.26
N ASP A 243 6.46 -2.36 20.95
CA ASP A 243 5.65 -1.49 21.80
C ASP A 243 4.17 -1.44 21.38
N ASP A 244 3.79 -2.18 20.34
CA ASP A 244 2.42 -2.24 19.82
C ASP A 244 1.70 -3.55 20.20
N SER A 245 0.37 -3.45 20.27
CA SER A 245 -0.51 -4.57 20.58
C SER A 245 -1.82 -4.56 19.78
N LYS A 246 -2.04 -3.58 18.89
CA LYS A 246 -3.31 -3.47 18.15
C LYS A 246 -3.14 -2.77 16.81
N ASN A 247 -3.54 -3.48 15.75
CA ASN A 247 -3.96 -2.93 14.47
C ASN A 247 -5.31 -3.58 14.12
N ASP A 248 -6.38 -2.80 13.96
CA ASP A 248 -7.71 -3.32 13.59
C ASP A 248 -7.97 -3.33 12.07
N GLY A 249 -6.99 -2.90 11.28
CA GLY A 249 -6.99 -3.00 9.83
C GLY A 249 -8.01 -2.12 9.12
N GLN A 250 -8.69 -1.21 9.81
CA GLN A 250 -9.62 -0.28 9.18
C GLN A 250 -8.88 0.70 8.26
N LYS A 251 -9.50 1.04 7.12
CA LYS A 251 -8.96 2.01 6.17
C LYS A 251 -8.79 3.40 6.77
N VAL A 252 -7.71 4.09 6.42
CA VAL A 252 -7.42 5.44 6.90
C VAL A 252 -8.01 6.54 6.04
N ILE A 253 -8.27 6.26 4.76
CA ILE A 253 -9.01 7.14 3.84
C ILE A 253 -10.14 6.36 3.16
N GLU A 254 -11.22 7.04 2.80
CA GLU A 254 -12.43 6.38 2.32
C GLU A 254 -12.24 5.60 1.00
N SER A 255 -11.37 6.10 0.12
CA SER A 255 -11.17 5.60 -1.23
C SER A 255 -9.80 6.04 -1.79
N LEU A 256 -9.32 5.38 -2.86
CA LEU A 256 -8.11 5.81 -3.57
C LEU A 256 -8.37 7.13 -4.31
N GLU A 257 -9.60 7.30 -4.76
CA GLU A 257 -10.05 8.45 -5.51
C GLU A 257 -9.97 9.72 -4.64
N THR A 258 -10.52 9.68 -3.43
CA THR A 258 -10.40 10.77 -2.45
C THR A 258 -8.94 11.09 -2.14
N LEU A 259 -8.09 10.07 -2.02
CA LEU A 259 -6.66 10.26 -1.76
C LEU A 259 -5.97 11.03 -2.89
N LEU A 260 -6.21 10.62 -4.14
CA LEU A 260 -5.61 11.25 -5.31
C LEU A 260 -6.19 12.64 -5.57
N GLU A 261 -7.49 12.83 -5.29
CA GLU A 261 -8.18 14.11 -5.35
C GLU A 261 -7.59 15.11 -4.36
N TRP A 262 -7.41 14.71 -3.11
CA TRP A 262 -6.78 15.56 -2.09
C TRP A 262 -5.36 15.95 -2.48
N ASN A 263 -4.58 15.02 -3.02
CA ASN A 263 -3.24 15.32 -3.51
C ASN A 263 -3.22 16.28 -4.72
N TYR A 264 -4.28 16.26 -5.54
CA TYR A 264 -4.41 17.14 -6.71
C TYR A 264 -4.90 18.54 -6.35
N LEU A 265 -5.96 18.65 -5.53
CA LEU A 265 -6.64 19.90 -5.20
C LEU A 265 -5.86 20.75 -4.19
N ASP A 266 -5.01 20.12 -3.38
CA ASP A 266 -4.11 20.77 -2.43
C ASP A 266 -2.63 20.43 -2.79
N PRO A 267 -2.07 21.14 -3.79
CA PRO A 267 -0.71 20.92 -4.26
C PRO A 267 0.32 21.20 -3.18
N VAL A 268 1.48 20.55 -3.31
CA VAL A 268 2.62 20.79 -2.40
C VAL A 268 2.96 22.27 -2.34
N ASP A 269 3.05 22.79 -1.13
CA ASP A 269 3.49 24.16 -0.89
C ASP A 269 4.96 24.24 -0.45
N THR A 270 5.48 25.46 -0.41
CA THR A 270 6.86 25.74 0.00
C THR A 270 7.11 25.39 1.46
N TRP A 271 6.07 25.37 2.30
CA TRP A 271 6.18 24.99 3.70
C TRP A 271 6.40 23.49 3.85
N GLU A 272 5.63 22.65 3.15
CA GLU A 272 5.83 21.20 3.11
C GLU A 272 7.18 20.83 2.52
N MET A 273 7.60 21.48 1.44
CA MET A 273 8.92 21.26 0.84
C MET A 273 10.04 21.58 1.84
N SER A 274 9.96 22.72 2.52
CA SER A 274 10.94 23.09 3.55
C SER A 274 10.87 22.18 4.78
N GLN A 275 9.69 21.66 5.13
CA GLN A 275 9.55 20.71 6.23
C GLN A 275 10.21 19.38 5.86
N ASN A 276 10.03 18.90 4.62
CA ASN A 276 10.63 17.69 4.08
C ASN A 276 12.17 17.78 4.10
N ASP A 277 12.73 18.92 3.70
CA ASP A 277 14.17 19.22 3.79
C ASP A 277 14.71 19.12 5.22
N LEU A 278 13.99 19.69 6.18
CA LEU A 278 14.42 19.71 7.58
C LEU A 278 14.25 18.33 8.23
N ALA A 279 13.21 17.58 7.87
CA ALA A 279 13.02 16.21 8.31
C ALA A 279 14.12 15.28 7.75
N GLU A 280 14.57 15.49 6.51
CA GLU A 280 15.71 14.77 5.93
C GLU A 280 16.99 15.00 6.74
N ILE A 281 17.26 16.23 7.18
CA ILE A 281 18.44 16.53 8.02
C ILE A 281 18.40 15.70 9.33
N VAL A 282 17.20 15.44 9.85
CA VAL A 282 17.03 14.68 11.11
C VAL A 282 17.10 13.17 10.87
N GLN A 283 16.39 12.65 9.88
CA GLN A 283 16.16 11.22 9.70
C GLN A 283 16.98 10.59 8.57
N GLY A 284 17.41 11.40 7.61
CA GLY A 284 18.11 11.03 6.39
C GLY A 284 17.20 10.69 5.21
N ASN A 285 15.91 10.40 5.45
CA ASN A 285 14.95 10.09 4.40
C ASN A 285 13.99 11.25 4.13
N ARG A 286 13.38 11.22 2.96
CA ARG A 286 12.38 12.20 2.49
C ARG A 286 11.03 11.53 2.28
N ASN A 287 9.95 12.29 2.41
CA ASN A 287 8.66 11.90 1.85
C ASN A 287 8.68 12.16 0.34
N VAL A 288 8.80 11.08 -0.44
CA VAL A 288 8.93 11.16 -1.90
C VAL A 288 7.70 11.75 -2.59
N PHE A 289 6.53 11.71 -1.95
CA PHE A 289 5.28 12.26 -2.49
C PHE A 289 5.17 13.78 -2.30
N ILE A 290 6.00 14.38 -1.46
CA ILE A 290 6.16 15.85 -1.38
C ILE A 290 7.10 16.33 -2.49
N ASP A 291 8.16 15.58 -2.78
CA ASP A 291 9.10 15.95 -3.85
C ASP A 291 8.50 15.71 -5.24
N TYR A 292 7.84 14.56 -5.43
CA TYR A 292 7.22 14.12 -6.67
C TYR A 292 5.77 13.65 -6.42
N PRO A 293 4.80 14.57 -6.32
CA PRO A 293 3.38 14.26 -6.19
C PRO A 293 2.83 13.32 -7.26
N GLU A 294 3.47 13.26 -8.43
CA GLU A 294 3.15 12.39 -9.56
C GLU A 294 3.22 10.90 -9.19
N TYR A 295 4.09 10.53 -8.25
CA TYR A 295 4.19 9.15 -7.79
C TYR A 295 2.90 8.67 -7.15
N ALA A 296 2.03 9.55 -6.67
CA ALA A 296 0.72 9.17 -6.15
C ALA A 296 -0.11 8.38 -7.18
N TRP A 297 -0.03 8.74 -8.48
CA TRP A 297 -0.69 8.00 -9.56
C TRP A 297 0.15 6.82 -10.06
N LEU A 298 1.44 7.07 -10.29
CA LEU A 298 2.32 6.11 -10.96
C LEU A 298 2.48 4.80 -10.18
N ILE A 299 2.50 4.84 -8.84
CA ILE A 299 2.62 3.61 -8.03
C ILE A 299 1.41 2.67 -8.18
N PHE A 300 0.26 3.20 -8.59
CA PHE A 300 -0.95 2.43 -8.89
C PHE A 300 -1.08 2.12 -10.39
N GLY A 301 -0.07 2.46 -11.20
CA GLY A 301 -0.10 2.26 -12.65
C GLY A 301 -1.07 3.21 -13.38
N LEU A 302 -1.42 4.33 -12.73
CA LEU A 302 -2.24 5.39 -13.31
C LEU A 302 -1.35 6.42 -14.01
N GLU A 303 -1.92 7.07 -15.02
CA GLU A 303 -1.34 8.24 -15.65
C GLU A 303 -1.51 9.46 -14.74
N VAL A 304 -0.49 10.33 -14.75
CA VAL A 304 -0.51 11.60 -14.03
C VAL A 304 -1.52 12.54 -14.72
N PRO A 305 -2.46 13.15 -13.98
CA PRO A 305 -3.48 14.02 -14.57
C PRO A 305 -2.85 15.29 -15.17
N GLU A 306 -3.44 15.80 -16.24
CA GLU A 306 -3.04 17.08 -16.82
C GLU A 306 -3.25 18.21 -15.80
N GLY A 307 -2.35 19.18 -15.76
CA GLY A 307 -2.51 20.36 -14.91
C GLY A 307 -2.16 20.15 -13.43
N LEU A 308 -1.65 18.97 -13.03
CA LEU A 308 -1.10 18.76 -11.70
C LEU A 308 -0.01 19.81 -11.41
N VAL A 309 -0.22 20.60 -10.36
CA VAL A 309 0.79 21.54 -9.85
C VAL A 309 1.74 20.75 -8.98
N SER A 310 3.03 20.80 -9.31
CA SER A 310 4.05 20.07 -8.56
C SER A 310 5.39 20.78 -8.65
N PRO A 311 6.35 20.39 -7.78
CA PRO A 311 7.74 20.84 -7.87
C PRO A 311 8.44 20.48 -9.17
N THR A 312 7.86 19.59 -10.00
CA THR A 312 8.55 19.03 -11.17
C THR A 312 7.82 19.27 -12.49
N SER A 313 6.52 19.57 -12.46
CA SER A 313 5.73 19.88 -13.66
C SER A 313 6.01 21.27 -14.21
N GLY A 314 6.60 22.17 -13.41
CA GLY A 314 6.79 23.58 -13.75
C GLY A 314 5.48 24.34 -13.92
N ASN A 315 4.34 23.72 -13.57
CA ASN A 315 3.03 24.33 -13.63
C ASN A 315 2.81 25.20 -12.38
N THR A 316 2.39 26.44 -12.57
CA THR A 316 2.17 27.41 -11.49
C THR A 316 0.69 27.72 -11.25
N THR A 317 -0.22 27.01 -11.91
CA THR A 317 -1.66 27.24 -11.80
C THR A 317 -2.39 25.92 -11.65
N PRO A 318 -3.14 25.72 -10.55
CA PRO A 318 -3.99 24.54 -10.39
C PRO A 318 -4.94 24.45 -11.59
N GLY A 319 -5.07 23.27 -12.19
CA GLY A 319 -6.16 23.04 -13.13
C GLY A 319 -7.49 23.33 -12.42
N SER A 320 -8.36 24.14 -13.02
CA SER A 320 -9.63 24.53 -12.39
C SER A 320 -10.61 23.35 -12.40
N TYR A 321 -10.55 22.49 -11.40
CA TYR A 321 -11.62 21.55 -11.13
C TYR A 321 -12.47 22.17 -10.01
N ASP A 322 -13.69 22.58 -10.36
CA ASP A 322 -14.66 23.06 -9.38
C ASP A 322 -14.99 21.89 -8.42
N ALA A 323 -15.14 22.14 -7.12
CA ALA A 323 -15.55 21.12 -6.15
C ALA A 323 -16.94 20.51 -6.48
N GLY A 324 -17.71 21.12 -7.39
CA GLY A 324 -18.91 20.54 -8.00
C GLY A 324 -18.70 19.72 -9.28
N ASP A 325 -17.52 19.80 -9.91
CA ASP A 325 -17.11 19.11 -11.15
C ASP A 325 -16.01 18.05 -10.89
N LEU A 326 -15.84 17.65 -9.63
CA LEU A 326 -14.97 16.54 -9.22
C LEU A 326 -15.25 15.26 -10.01
N SER A 327 -16.49 15.09 -10.50
CA SER A 327 -16.89 14.02 -11.43
C SER A 327 -16.00 13.89 -12.67
N GLY A 328 -15.32 14.98 -13.07
CA GLY A 328 -14.33 15.01 -14.14
C GLY A 328 -13.07 14.22 -13.81
N LEU A 329 -12.46 14.44 -12.64
CA LEU A 329 -11.26 13.71 -12.18
C LEU A 329 -11.59 12.24 -11.86
N TYR A 330 -12.76 11.98 -11.24
CA TYR A 330 -13.29 10.63 -11.05
C TYR A 330 -13.43 9.87 -12.37
N LYS A 331 -14.00 10.53 -13.40
CA LYS A 331 -14.05 9.97 -14.75
C LYS A 331 -12.67 9.82 -15.34
N GLU A 332 -11.72 10.71 -15.09
CA GLU A 332 -10.38 10.66 -15.67
C GLU A 332 -9.62 9.40 -15.22
N VAL A 333 -9.66 9.04 -13.93
CA VAL A 333 -9.08 7.78 -13.41
C VAL A 333 -9.80 6.55 -13.97
N GLU A 334 -11.14 6.54 -14.06
CA GLU A 334 -11.89 5.44 -14.70
C GLU A 334 -11.70 5.39 -16.24
N ASN A 335 -11.50 6.53 -16.89
CA ASN A 335 -11.31 6.70 -18.34
C ASN A 335 -9.89 6.30 -18.78
N GLN A 336 -8.92 6.25 -17.87
CA GLN A 336 -7.59 5.68 -18.15
C GLN A 336 -7.61 4.16 -18.42
N ILE A 337 -8.79 3.52 -18.31
CA ILE A 337 -9.06 2.24 -18.94
C ILE A 337 -9.63 2.51 -20.34
N ASP A 338 -8.77 2.64 -21.34
CA ASP A 338 -9.14 2.91 -22.73
C ASP A 338 -9.27 1.60 -23.53
N GLU A 339 -10.33 1.48 -24.34
CA GLU A 339 -10.54 0.37 -25.27
C GLU A 339 -9.40 0.24 -26.29
N LYS A 340 -8.70 1.34 -26.60
CA LYS A 340 -7.57 1.32 -27.54
C LYS A 340 -6.36 0.52 -27.03
N ASP A 341 -6.22 0.40 -25.71
CA ASP A 341 -5.11 -0.30 -25.05
C ASP A 341 -5.44 -1.76 -24.77
N LEU A 342 -6.61 -2.22 -25.21
CA LEU A 342 -7.12 -3.55 -25.00
C LEU A 342 -6.27 -4.58 -25.76
N ILE A 343 -5.71 -5.53 -25.02
CA ILE A 343 -5.09 -6.73 -25.58
C ILE A 343 -5.93 -7.96 -25.26
N SER A 344 -5.74 -9.04 -26.01
CA SER A 344 -6.38 -10.32 -25.68
C SER A 344 -5.85 -10.88 -24.35
N ILE A 345 -6.68 -11.66 -23.64
CA ILE A 345 -6.22 -12.34 -22.42
C ILE A 345 -5.07 -13.32 -22.74
N ALA A 346 -5.07 -13.90 -23.95
CA ALA A 346 -3.96 -14.73 -24.42
C ALA A 346 -2.64 -13.93 -24.51
N GLU A 347 -2.67 -12.68 -24.98
CA GLU A 347 -1.50 -11.80 -25.01
C GLU A 347 -1.07 -11.39 -23.61
N ALA A 348 -2.02 -11.02 -22.74
CA ALA A 348 -1.74 -10.69 -21.34
C ALA A 348 -1.05 -11.86 -20.60
N ASN A 349 -1.49 -13.10 -20.84
CA ASN A 349 -0.87 -14.31 -20.27
C ASN A 349 0.58 -14.54 -20.73
N ARG A 350 0.99 -13.97 -21.87
CA ARG A 350 2.35 -14.04 -22.43
C ARG A 350 3.19 -12.79 -22.15
N ALA A 351 2.59 -11.74 -21.59
CA ALA A 351 3.30 -10.52 -21.26
C ALA A 351 4.37 -10.81 -20.19
N ALA A 352 5.48 -10.08 -20.24
CA ALA A 352 6.51 -10.19 -19.23
C ALA A 352 5.94 -9.75 -17.87
N ALA A 353 6.29 -10.43 -16.78
CA ALA A 353 5.91 -9.98 -15.44
C ALA A 353 6.33 -8.51 -15.23
N GLY A 354 5.45 -7.72 -14.62
CA GLY A 354 5.57 -6.26 -14.47
C GLY A 354 4.92 -5.46 -15.60
N SER A 355 4.57 -6.08 -16.73
CA SER A 355 3.88 -5.37 -17.83
C SER A 355 2.51 -4.89 -17.38
N ILE A 356 2.18 -3.63 -17.67
CA ILE A 356 0.83 -3.10 -17.52
C ILE A 356 0.00 -3.55 -18.73
N VAL A 357 -1.14 -4.18 -18.46
CA VAL A 357 -2.05 -4.69 -19.49
C VAL A 357 -3.46 -4.21 -19.21
N THR A 358 -4.22 -3.94 -20.27
CA THR A 358 -5.66 -3.73 -20.22
C THR A 358 -6.34 -4.92 -20.91
N VAL A 359 -7.21 -5.61 -20.18
CA VAL A 359 -7.97 -6.76 -20.70
C VAL A 359 -9.45 -6.60 -20.39
N GLU A 360 -10.28 -7.21 -21.22
CA GLU A 360 -11.73 -7.28 -21.01
C GLU A 360 -12.12 -8.74 -20.93
N GLY A 361 -12.99 -9.05 -19.97
CA GLY A 361 -13.53 -10.40 -19.84
C GLY A 361 -14.76 -10.43 -18.95
N GLU A 362 -15.51 -11.51 -19.07
CA GLU A 362 -16.58 -11.84 -18.16
C GLU A 362 -16.01 -12.45 -16.88
N VAL A 363 -16.46 -12.01 -15.71
CA VAL A 363 -16.18 -12.66 -14.43
C VAL A 363 -16.85 -14.03 -14.43
N ILE A 364 -16.08 -15.11 -14.48
CA ILE A 364 -16.62 -16.48 -14.52
C ILE A 364 -16.57 -17.18 -13.16
N TYR A 365 -15.73 -16.70 -12.24
CA TYR A 365 -15.57 -17.31 -10.92
C TYR A 365 -14.90 -16.34 -9.94
N VAL A 366 -15.27 -16.41 -8.66
CA VAL A 366 -14.65 -15.64 -7.58
C VAL A 366 -14.30 -16.59 -6.45
N PHE A 367 -13.09 -16.47 -5.91
CA PHE A 367 -12.57 -17.38 -4.90
C PHE A 367 -11.53 -16.70 -4.03
N GLY A 368 -11.09 -17.39 -2.98
CA GLY A 368 -9.99 -16.91 -2.17
C GLY A 368 -9.61 -17.93 -1.12
N SER A 369 -9.12 -17.46 0.02
CA SER A 369 -8.68 -18.32 1.11
C SER A 369 -9.86 -18.59 2.02
N GLU A 370 -10.31 -19.85 2.03
CA GLU A 370 -11.54 -20.24 2.70
C GLU A 370 -12.72 -19.40 2.19
N ASP A 371 -13.53 -18.81 3.08
CA ASP A 371 -14.65 -17.96 2.68
C ASP A 371 -14.25 -16.50 2.40
N SER A 372 -12.95 -16.17 2.48
CA SER A 372 -12.42 -14.82 2.20
C SER A 372 -12.00 -14.71 0.73
N LEU A 373 -12.82 -14.02 -0.07
CA LEU A 373 -12.57 -13.83 -1.51
C LEU A 373 -11.38 -12.88 -1.72
N SER A 374 -10.46 -13.27 -2.60
CA SER A 374 -9.23 -12.51 -2.90
C SER A 374 -8.81 -12.57 -4.36
N SER A 375 -9.52 -13.36 -5.16
CA SER A 375 -9.23 -13.55 -6.57
C SER A 375 -10.51 -13.78 -7.37
N ALA A 376 -10.46 -13.43 -8.65
CA ALA A 376 -11.49 -13.75 -9.62
C ALA A 376 -10.84 -14.27 -10.90
N ILE A 377 -11.58 -15.06 -11.67
CA ILE A 377 -11.21 -15.42 -13.03
C ILE A 377 -12.10 -14.64 -13.99
N ILE A 378 -11.48 -13.98 -14.96
CA ILE A 378 -12.17 -13.45 -16.12
C ILE A 378 -11.90 -14.28 -17.36
N CYS A 379 -12.85 -14.31 -18.29
CA CYS A 379 -12.76 -15.02 -19.56
C CYS A 379 -13.08 -14.07 -20.72
N ASP A 380 -12.25 -14.10 -21.77
CA ASP A 380 -12.53 -13.38 -23.01
C ASP A 380 -13.47 -14.19 -23.91
N GLU A 381 -13.92 -13.56 -25.01
CA GLU A 381 -14.82 -14.19 -26.00
C GLU A 381 -14.18 -15.37 -26.74
N SER A 382 -12.85 -15.50 -26.69
CA SER A 382 -12.09 -16.62 -27.27
C SER A 382 -11.91 -17.78 -26.30
N GLY A 383 -12.39 -17.67 -25.05
CA GLY A 383 -12.28 -18.70 -24.02
C GLY A 383 -10.95 -18.69 -23.26
N ASN A 384 -10.11 -17.66 -23.43
CA ASN A 384 -8.89 -17.52 -22.65
C ASN A 384 -9.23 -16.93 -21.29
N THR A 385 -8.59 -17.45 -20.24
CA THR A 385 -8.82 -17.02 -18.87
C THR A 385 -7.55 -16.43 -18.26
N ILE A 386 -7.74 -15.50 -17.32
CA ILE A 386 -6.66 -14.95 -16.49
C ILE A 386 -7.19 -14.68 -15.08
N GLN A 387 -6.30 -14.83 -14.11
CA GLN A 387 -6.60 -14.54 -12.72
C GLN A 387 -6.46 -13.03 -12.46
N LEU A 388 -7.45 -12.46 -11.79
CA LEU A 388 -7.38 -11.16 -11.17
C LEU A 388 -7.08 -11.38 -9.69
N TYR A 389 -5.99 -10.80 -9.19
CA TYR A 389 -5.63 -10.82 -7.79
C TYR A 389 -5.90 -9.45 -7.19
N PHE A 390 -6.91 -9.38 -6.33
CA PHE A 390 -7.29 -8.17 -5.61
C PHE A 390 -6.95 -8.23 -4.13
N GLY A 391 -6.28 -9.30 -3.67
CA GLY A 391 -5.82 -9.43 -2.29
C GLY A 391 -6.99 -9.37 -1.32
N ASN A 392 -7.01 -8.39 -0.43
CA ASN A 392 -8.10 -8.23 0.53
C ASN A 392 -9.11 -7.15 0.10
N ALA A 393 -8.99 -6.59 -1.11
CA ALA A 393 -9.92 -5.59 -1.60
C ALA A 393 -11.30 -6.21 -1.86
N THR A 394 -12.36 -5.42 -1.74
CA THR A 394 -13.72 -5.88 -2.07
C THR A 394 -13.84 -6.01 -3.58
N PHE A 395 -14.19 -7.22 -4.04
CA PHE A 395 -14.48 -7.45 -5.45
C PHE A 395 -15.92 -7.04 -5.76
N ASN A 396 -16.08 -5.89 -6.41
CA ASN A 396 -17.37 -5.24 -6.65
C ASN A 396 -18.16 -5.80 -7.86
N TYR A 397 -17.82 -7.00 -8.30
CA TYR A 397 -18.40 -7.63 -9.49
C TYR A 397 -18.94 -9.02 -9.16
N ASN A 398 -20.03 -9.35 -9.81
CA ASN A 398 -20.68 -10.65 -9.73
C ASN A 398 -20.26 -11.51 -10.91
N VAL A 399 -20.35 -12.82 -10.74
CA VAL A 399 -20.24 -13.76 -11.85
C VAL A 399 -21.24 -13.39 -12.95
N GLY A 400 -20.76 -13.38 -14.20
CA GLY A 400 -21.49 -12.95 -15.39
C GLY A 400 -21.29 -11.47 -15.76
N ASP A 401 -20.71 -10.64 -14.89
CA ASP A 401 -20.39 -9.25 -15.23
C ASP A 401 -19.26 -9.19 -16.25
N LYS A 402 -19.41 -8.38 -17.31
CA LYS A 402 -18.31 -8.06 -18.23
C LYS A 402 -17.58 -6.84 -17.68
N ILE A 403 -16.27 -6.97 -17.48
CA ILE A 403 -15.43 -5.93 -16.90
C ILE A 403 -14.19 -5.71 -17.76
N MET A 404 -13.70 -4.48 -17.73
CA MET A 404 -12.40 -4.13 -18.26
C MET A 404 -11.48 -3.81 -17.09
N VAL A 405 -10.27 -4.33 -17.15
CA VAL A 405 -9.32 -4.30 -16.04
C VAL A 405 -7.96 -3.88 -16.58
N LYS A 406 -7.39 -2.85 -15.97
CA LYS A 406 -6.01 -2.43 -16.17
C LYS A 406 -5.21 -2.78 -14.91
N GLY A 407 -4.01 -3.32 -15.08
CA GLY A 407 -3.14 -3.65 -13.95
C GLY A 407 -1.83 -4.31 -14.38
N GLY A 408 -0.97 -4.55 -13.40
CA GLY A 408 0.34 -5.18 -13.60
C GLY A 408 0.25 -6.70 -13.65
N THR A 409 0.88 -7.30 -14.64
CA THR A 409 1.03 -8.75 -14.76
C THR A 409 2.05 -9.29 -13.77
N ALA A 410 1.76 -10.43 -13.14
CA ALA A 410 2.66 -11.13 -12.24
C ALA A 410 2.53 -12.63 -12.43
N VAL A 411 3.59 -13.38 -12.11
CA VAL A 411 3.55 -14.84 -12.04
C VAL A 411 3.77 -15.25 -10.59
N TYR A 412 2.73 -15.75 -9.94
CA TYR A 412 2.78 -16.21 -8.56
C TYR A 412 2.69 -17.74 -8.52
N HIS A 413 3.78 -18.39 -8.09
CA HIS A 413 3.88 -19.86 -8.04
C HIS A 413 3.43 -20.56 -9.34
N GLY A 414 3.79 -19.99 -10.49
CA GLY A 414 3.46 -20.55 -11.81
C GLY A 414 2.08 -20.21 -12.35
N VAL A 415 1.33 -19.31 -11.69
CA VAL A 415 0.04 -18.79 -12.16
C VAL A 415 0.19 -17.34 -12.60
N THR A 416 -0.14 -17.05 -13.86
CA THR A 416 -0.19 -15.67 -14.35
C THR A 416 -1.45 -14.98 -13.82
N GLN A 417 -1.26 -13.78 -13.28
CA GLN A 417 -2.33 -12.96 -12.71
C GLN A 417 -2.12 -11.48 -13.03
N ILE A 418 -3.18 -10.69 -12.93
CA ILE A 418 -3.15 -9.22 -12.93
C ILE A 418 -3.38 -8.75 -11.50
N SER A 419 -2.62 -7.74 -11.04
CA SER A 419 -2.75 -7.13 -9.71
C SER A 419 -2.64 -5.60 -9.81
N GLY A 420 -2.91 -4.89 -8.70
CA GLY A 420 -3.00 -3.42 -8.73
C GLY A 420 -4.14 -2.97 -9.65
N LEU A 421 -5.32 -3.56 -9.44
CA LEU A 421 -6.41 -3.50 -10.40
C LEU A 421 -7.10 -2.14 -10.37
N VAL A 422 -7.19 -1.52 -11.54
CA VAL A 422 -8.20 -0.50 -11.86
C VAL A 422 -9.21 -1.19 -12.76
N SER A 423 -10.50 -1.05 -12.48
CA SER A 423 -11.52 -1.79 -13.22
C SER A 423 -12.76 -0.96 -13.46
N LYS A 424 -13.40 -1.17 -14.61
CA LYS A 424 -14.71 -0.61 -14.93
C LYS A 424 -15.66 -1.70 -15.39
N ARG A 425 -16.93 -1.56 -15.01
CA ARG A 425 -18.02 -2.41 -15.49
C ARG A 425 -18.36 -2.06 -16.93
N VAL A 426 -18.19 -3.01 -17.85
CA VAL A 426 -18.63 -2.87 -19.25
C VAL A 426 -20.12 -3.18 -19.34
N SER A 427 -20.56 -4.28 -18.74
CA SER A 427 -21.98 -4.66 -18.67
C SER A 427 -22.30 -5.52 -17.47
N LYS A 428 -23.52 -5.37 -16.93
CA LYS A 428 -24.02 -6.21 -15.84
C LYS A 428 -24.47 -7.58 -16.34
N GLY A 429 -24.02 -8.62 -15.67
CA GLY A 429 -24.40 -10.01 -15.91
C GLY A 429 -25.73 -10.40 -15.28
N ASN A 430 -26.17 -11.62 -15.58
CA ASN A 430 -27.36 -12.24 -15.01
C ASN A 430 -27.07 -13.06 -13.73
N GLY A 431 -25.83 -13.02 -13.21
CA GLY A 431 -25.41 -13.82 -12.06
C GLY A 431 -24.95 -15.24 -12.40
N THR A 432 -24.74 -15.57 -13.68
CA THR A 432 -24.25 -16.88 -14.13
C THR A 432 -23.10 -16.73 -15.12
N ALA A 433 -22.12 -17.63 -15.05
CA ALA A 433 -21.02 -17.67 -16.01
C ALA A 433 -21.52 -18.17 -17.37
N SER A 434 -21.12 -17.50 -18.46
CA SER A 434 -21.43 -17.91 -19.83
C SER A 434 -20.66 -19.16 -20.24
N VAL A 435 -19.47 -19.37 -19.66
CA VAL A 435 -18.65 -20.55 -19.89
C VAL A 435 -19.11 -21.70 -19.01
N ARG A 436 -19.14 -22.90 -19.60
CA ARG A 436 -19.39 -24.13 -18.86
C ARG A 436 -18.07 -24.65 -18.26
N PRO A 437 -18.07 -25.14 -17.01
CA PRO A 437 -16.92 -25.82 -16.46
C PRO A 437 -16.49 -27.00 -17.35
N VAL A 438 -15.18 -27.18 -17.52
CA VAL A 438 -14.62 -28.35 -18.22
C VAL A 438 -14.62 -29.53 -17.27
N GLU A 439 -15.29 -30.63 -17.63
CA GLU A 439 -15.26 -31.85 -16.83
C GLU A 439 -13.89 -32.55 -16.98
N VAL A 440 -13.21 -32.79 -15.86
CA VAL A 440 -11.87 -33.39 -15.81
C VAL A 440 -11.76 -34.41 -14.68
N THR A 441 -10.75 -35.27 -14.75
CA THR A 441 -10.39 -36.19 -13.66
C THR A 441 -9.21 -35.66 -12.86
N LEU A 442 -9.03 -36.14 -11.62
CA LEU A 442 -7.84 -35.82 -10.82
C LEU A 442 -6.55 -36.35 -11.46
N ALA A 443 -6.62 -37.49 -12.15
CA ALA A 443 -5.48 -38.04 -12.90
C ALA A 443 -5.08 -37.09 -14.04
N GLU A 444 -6.05 -36.62 -14.80
CA GLU A 444 -5.83 -35.70 -15.91
C GLU A 444 -5.24 -34.36 -15.43
N LEU A 445 -5.75 -33.80 -14.33
CA LEU A 445 -5.20 -32.58 -13.74
C LEU A 445 -3.75 -32.79 -13.28
N ASN A 446 -3.43 -33.92 -12.66
CA ASN A 446 -2.06 -34.25 -12.25
C ASN A 446 -1.09 -34.32 -13.43
N GLU A 447 -1.53 -34.86 -14.56
CA GLU A 447 -0.68 -35.02 -15.75
C GLU A 447 -0.58 -33.76 -16.62
N ASN A 448 -1.61 -32.90 -16.58
CA ASN A 448 -1.79 -31.84 -17.58
C ASN A 448 -2.19 -30.48 -17.01
N ILE A 449 -1.80 -30.15 -15.76
CA ILE A 449 -2.25 -28.93 -15.09
C ILE A 449 -2.04 -27.66 -15.91
N ASP A 450 -0.94 -27.54 -16.66
CA ASP A 450 -0.64 -26.37 -17.49
C ASP A 450 -1.70 -26.07 -18.56
N ARG A 451 -2.52 -27.05 -18.96
CA ARG A 451 -3.67 -26.86 -19.87
C ARG A 451 -4.89 -26.27 -19.18
N TYR A 452 -4.93 -26.35 -17.85
CA TYR A 452 -6.08 -26.09 -17.00
C TYR A 452 -5.87 -24.96 -15.98
N VAL A 453 -4.64 -24.46 -15.78
CA VAL A 453 -4.38 -23.32 -14.90
C VAL A 453 -5.33 -22.16 -15.24
N SER A 454 -5.99 -21.61 -14.22
CA SER A 454 -6.97 -20.53 -14.30
C SER A 454 -8.24 -20.90 -15.10
N LYS A 455 -8.53 -22.18 -15.34
CA LYS A 455 -9.79 -22.62 -15.96
C LYS A 455 -10.79 -23.10 -14.93
N LEU A 456 -12.06 -22.80 -15.21
CA LEU A 456 -13.19 -23.36 -14.49
C LEU A 456 -13.39 -24.83 -14.88
N VAL A 457 -13.29 -25.72 -13.91
CA VAL A 457 -13.38 -27.17 -14.09
C VAL A 457 -14.39 -27.80 -13.15
N THR A 458 -14.94 -28.95 -13.53
CA THR A 458 -15.72 -29.81 -12.64
C THR A 458 -15.06 -31.18 -12.53
N VAL A 459 -14.84 -31.65 -11.31
CA VAL A 459 -14.37 -33.01 -11.02
C VAL A 459 -15.47 -33.77 -10.31
N LYS A 460 -15.93 -34.87 -10.92
CA LYS A 460 -17.04 -35.66 -10.37
C LYS A 460 -16.58 -36.78 -9.45
N GLY A 461 -17.39 -37.09 -8.44
CA GLY A 461 -17.20 -38.27 -7.58
C GLY A 461 -15.90 -38.26 -6.79
N VAL A 462 -15.48 -37.11 -6.28
CA VAL A 462 -14.29 -37.00 -5.43
C VAL A 462 -14.64 -37.24 -3.97
N VAL A 463 -13.81 -37.99 -3.26
CA VAL A 463 -13.94 -38.23 -1.82
C VAL A 463 -13.19 -37.15 -1.06
N LEU A 464 -13.86 -36.45 -0.15
CA LEU A 464 -13.28 -35.44 0.72
C LEU A 464 -12.44 -36.10 1.82
N GLY A 465 -11.14 -35.85 1.84
CA GLY A 465 -10.21 -36.42 2.80
C GLY A 465 -10.00 -35.55 4.04
N SER A 466 -8.80 -35.68 4.61
CA SER A 466 -8.42 -34.95 5.83
C SER A 466 -7.90 -33.55 5.50
N LYS A 467 -8.18 -32.58 6.40
CA LYS A 467 -7.61 -31.23 6.32
C LYS A 467 -6.22 -31.24 6.92
N ASN A 468 -5.25 -30.75 6.16
CA ASN A 468 -3.94 -30.38 6.65
C ASN A 468 -4.05 -29.04 7.37
N ALA A 469 -3.72 -29.00 8.66
CA ALA A 469 -3.88 -27.81 9.49
C ALA A 469 -2.87 -26.69 9.18
N GLU A 470 -1.69 -27.02 8.66
CA GLU A 470 -0.62 -26.07 8.36
C GLU A 470 -0.90 -25.28 7.07
N THR A 471 -1.42 -25.97 6.07
CA THR A 471 -1.70 -25.39 4.74
C THR A 471 -3.17 -25.02 4.56
N SER A 472 -4.02 -25.39 5.53
CA SER A 472 -5.48 -25.32 5.44
C SER A 472 -6.05 -25.99 4.18
N SER A 473 -5.35 -26.99 3.62
CA SER A 473 -5.77 -27.73 2.43
C SER A 473 -6.48 -29.03 2.81
N THR A 474 -7.46 -29.45 2.02
CA THR A 474 -8.08 -30.77 2.14
C THR A 474 -7.56 -31.68 1.04
N GLU A 475 -7.13 -32.89 1.38
CA GLU A 475 -6.84 -33.90 0.37
C GLU A 475 -8.15 -34.36 -0.30
N ILE A 476 -8.23 -34.36 -1.62
CA ILE A 476 -9.35 -34.96 -2.36
C ILE A 476 -8.85 -36.12 -3.21
N THR A 477 -9.60 -37.22 -3.21
CA THR A 477 -9.21 -38.44 -3.94
C THR A 477 -10.30 -38.89 -4.90
N GLN A 478 -9.91 -39.48 -6.03
CA GLN A 478 -10.81 -39.98 -7.05
C GLN A 478 -10.25 -41.30 -7.58
N THR A 479 -11.12 -42.30 -7.78
CA THR A 479 -10.76 -43.57 -8.41
C THR A 479 -11.47 -43.68 -9.74
N VAL A 480 -10.72 -43.69 -10.83
CA VAL A 480 -11.24 -43.89 -12.20
C VAL A 480 -10.55 -45.12 -12.78
N ASP A 481 -11.33 -46.07 -13.29
CA ASP A 481 -10.83 -47.32 -13.88
C ASP A 481 -9.83 -48.09 -12.98
N GLY A 482 -10.05 -48.04 -11.65
CA GLY A 482 -9.21 -48.70 -10.65
C GLY A 482 -7.94 -47.94 -10.26
N VAL A 483 -7.66 -46.78 -10.88
CA VAL A 483 -6.52 -45.93 -10.55
C VAL A 483 -6.95 -44.84 -9.58
N LYS A 484 -6.39 -44.85 -8.36
CA LYS A 484 -6.63 -43.81 -7.36
C LYS A 484 -5.67 -42.64 -7.57
N SER A 485 -6.22 -41.45 -7.75
CA SER A 485 -5.49 -40.17 -7.83
C SER A 485 -5.87 -39.25 -6.68
N SER A 486 -4.97 -38.34 -6.32
CA SER A 486 -5.16 -37.36 -5.24
C SER A 486 -4.61 -35.99 -5.67
N ILE A 487 -5.28 -34.91 -5.26
CA ILE A 487 -4.76 -33.54 -5.32
C ILE A 487 -5.16 -32.76 -4.06
N ALA A 488 -4.55 -31.60 -3.84
CA ALA A 488 -4.96 -30.69 -2.78
C ALA A 488 -6.12 -29.81 -3.25
N LEU A 489 -7.21 -29.82 -2.50
CA LEU A 489 -8.18 -28.74 -2.48
C LEU A 489 -7.65 -27.66 -1.53
N TYR A 490 -7.07 -26.60 -2.08
CA TYR A 490 -6.29 -25.62 -1.31
C TYR A 490 -7.19 -24.53 -0.73
N GLN A 491 -7.16 -24.39 0.60
CA GLN A 491 -7.94 -23.40 1.35
C GLN A 491 -9.39 -23.26 0.87
N PRO A 492 -10.15 -24.37 0.80
CA PRO A 492 -11.50 -24.35 0.27
C PRO A 492 -12.44 -23.50 1.11
N ALA A 493 -13.38 -22.82 0.45
CA ALA A 493 -14.59 -22.31 1.09
C ALA A 493 -15.33 -23.40 1.87
N SER A 494 -16.15 -22.97 2.83
CA SER A 494 -16.91 -23.85 3.70
C SER A 494 -17.77 -24.85 2.93
N TYR A 495 -17.81 -26.10 3.40
CA TYR A 495 -18.69 -27.11 2.82
C TYR A 495 -20.17 -26.73 3.02
N PRO A 496 -21.06 -27.10 2.08
CA PRO A 496 -22.48 -26.88 2.27
C PRO A 496 -23.01 -27.67 3.48
N SER A 497 -24.09 -27.18 4.07
CA SER A 497 -24.70 -27.80 5.25
C SER A 497 -24.98 -29.28 5.00
N GLY A 498 -24.52 -30.12 5.92
CA GLY A 498 -24.66 -31.56 5.82
C GLY A 498 -23.67 -32.23 4.88
N VAL A 499 -22.64 -31.57 4.35
CA VAL A 499 -21.48 -32.23 3.72
C VAL A 499 -20.34 -32.31 4.74
N ALA A 500 -19.74 -33.49 4.84
CA ALA A 500 -18.66 -33.77 5.77
C ALA A 500 -17.44 -34.37 5.05
N ARG A 501 -16.32 -34.44 5.78
CA ARG A 501 -15.20 -35.29 5.34
C ARG A 501 -15.68 -36.73 5.21
N THR A 502 -15.05 -37.47 4.32
CA THR A 502 -15.38 -38.81 3.82
C THR A 502 -16.58 -38.90 2.88
N ASP A 503 -17.37 -37.83 2.73
CA ASP A 503 -18.41 -37.78 1.71
C ASP A 503 -17.81 -37.74 0.29
N THR A 504 -18.56 -38.28 -0.66
CA THR A 504 -18.28 -38.17 -2.09
C THR A 504 -19.08 -37.01 -2.67
N VAL A 505 -18.42 -36.12 -3.39
CA VAL A 505 -19.00 -34.90 -3.95
C VAL A 505 -18.53 -34.71 -5.39
N ASP A 506 -19.31 -33.98 -6.19
CA ASP A 506 -18.80 -33.30 -7.38
C ASP A 506 -18.32 -31.90 -6.96
N ILE A 507 -17.16 -31.46 -7.47
CA ILE A 507 -16.59 -30.14 -7.16
C ILE A 507 -16.47 -29.34 -8.46
N THR A 508 -16.99 -28.12 -8.46
CA THR A 508 -16.70 -27.11 -9.49
C THR A 508 -15.76 -26.06 -8.92
N GLY A 509 -14.68 -25.72 -9.62
CA GLY A 509 -13.70 -24.77 -9.11
C GLY A 509 -12.65 -24.39 -10.13
N ILE A 510 -11.59 -23.72 -9.68
CA ILE A 510 -10.48 -23.30 -10.54
C ILE A 510 -9.31 -24.26 -10.38
N ALA A 511 -8.89 -24.87 -11.48
CA ALA A 511 -7.64 -25.61 -11.53
C ALA A 511 -6.47 -24.62 -11.44
N THR A 512 -5.55 -24.89 -10.52
CA THR A 512 -4.39 -24.04 -10.27
C THR A 512 -3.19 -24.88 -9.87
N LYS A 513 -2.05 -24.22 -9.64
CA LYS A 513 -0.85 -24.88 -9.16
C LYS A 513 -0.09 -23.99 -8.19
N ARG A 514 0.72 -24.64 -7.35
CA ARG A 514 1.76 -23.98 -6.58
C ARG A 514 3.10 -24.54 -7.01
N ASP A 515 3.82 -23.78 -7.82
CA ASP A 515 5.00 -24.25 -8.55
C ASP A 515 4.60 -25.45 -9.42
N ASP A 516 5.06 -26.67 -9.08
CA ASP A 516 4.67 -27.89 -9.79
C ASP A 516 3.53 -28.68 -9.10
N ALA A 517 3.08 -28.25 -7.92
CA ALA A 517 2.05 -28.96 -7.17
C ALA A 517 0.65 -28.60 -7.66
N VAL A 518 -0.09 -29.59 -8.17
CA VAL A 518 -1.46 -29.43 -8.69
C VAL A 518 -2.46 -29.18 -7.55
N GLN A 519 -3.33 -28.19 -7.75
CA GLN A 519 -4.31 -27.77 -6.76
C GLN A 519 -5.66 -27.44 -7.41
N LEU A 520 -6.72 -27.53 -6.62
CA LEU A 520 -8.04 -27.00 -6.94
C LEU A 520 -8.41 -25.91 -5.93
N ARG A 521 -9.04 -24.82 -6.40
CA ARG A 521 -9.59 -23.76 -5.56
C ARG A 521 -11.11 -23.73 -5.68
N VAL A 522 -11.78 -23.61 -4.54
CA VAL A 522 -13.23 -23.52 -4.44
C VAL A 522 -13.61 -22.27 -3.66
N GLY A 523 -14.51 -21.46 -4.21
CA GLY A 523 -14.88 -20.14 -3.72
C GLY A 523 -16.15 -20.08 -2.89
N SER A 524 -17.02 -21.10 -2.94
CA SER A 524 -18.28 -21.09 -2.20
C SER A 524 -18.76 -22.50 -1.84
N SER A 525 -19.60 -22.60 -0.82
CA SER A 525 -20.34 -23.83 -0.48
C SER A 525 -21.22 -24.36 -1.62
N SER A 526 -21.66 -23.51 -2.55
CA SER A 526 -22.46 -23.90 -3.72
C SER A 526 -21.68 -24.71 -4.77
N ASP A 527 -20.36 -24.75 -4.66
CA ASP A 527 -19.48 -25.41 -5.61
C ASP A 527 -19.35 -26.92 -5.39
N TYR A 528 -19.90 -27.42 -4.27
CA TYR A 528 -19.96 -28.83 -3.93
C TYR A 528 -21.36 -29.38 -4.18
N THR A 529 -21.46 -30.49 -4.89
CA THR A 529 -22.70 -31.26 -5.02
C THR A 529 -22.51 -32.61 -4.34
N LEU A 530 -23.28 -32.89 -3.28
CA LEU A 530 -23.20 -34.17 -2.57
C LEU A 530 -23.67 -35.32 -3.48
N VAL A 531 -22.80 -36.31 -3.66
CA VAL A 531 -23.09 -37.54 -4.43
C VAL A 531 -23.50 -38.67 -3.49
N SER A 532 -22.70 -38.93 -2.45
CA SER A 532 -23.00 -39.96 -1.46
C SER A 532 -22.31 -39.71 -0.12
N LYS A 533 -22.90 -40.23 0.96
CA LYS A 533 -22.34 -40.17 2.30
C LYS A 533 -21.19 -41.15 2.50
N GLY A 534 -20.17 -40.74 3.25
CA GLY A 534 -19.08 -41.61 3.66
C GLY A 534 -19.54 -42.70 4.65
N GLU A 535 -18.85 -43.85 4.65
CA GLU A 535 -19.13 -44.93 5.61
C GLU A 535 -18.82 -44.45 7.05
N GLY A 536 -19.85 -44.30 7.88
CA GLY A 536 -19.72 -43.87 9.28
C GLY A 536 -20.85 -42.98 9.83
N TYR A 537 -21.76 -42.49 8.97
CA TYR A 537 -22.94 -41.73 9.39
C TYR A 537 -24.23 -42.52 9.11
N SER A 538 -24.77 -43.21 10.13
CA SER A 538 -26.21 -43.49 10.18
C SER A 538 -26.90 -42.29 10.81
N ALA A 539 -27.94 -41.77 10.15
CA ALA A 539 -28.78 -40.67 10.63
C ALA A 539 -29.38 -40.94 12.02
#